data_AF-A0A2S2PED3-F1
#
_entry.id   AF-A0A2S2PED3-F1
#
_cell.length_a   1.000
_cell.length_b   1.000
_cell.length_c   1.000
_cell.angle_alpha   90.00
_cell.angle_beta   90.00
_cell.angle_gamma   90.00
#
_symmetry.space_group_name_H-M   'P 1'
#
loop_
_entity.id
_entity.type
_entity.pdbx_description
1 polymer ?
#
loop_
_entity_poly.entity_id
_entity_poly.type
_entity_poly.pdbx_seq_one_letter_code
_entity_poly.pdbx_strand_id
1 'polypeptide(L)'
;MACDDDDDFVRGIFCPHVAVLCSDKAQEMCRKNNLNFSDLLNPFARLTDVNFKDTNGSTINVPNLQIKFSNINSQPLSVTKERSRLHNSVNVTTEPSNITVKIGGREITIPENTPWFTKWRRTFLQIQNVSDHEYTKHFLGCVIVISSFDEEQVSILTQQVQQSILPNQNQSPKWFHTTILRYYVVLHESLNPDLTIANKIIETLQSAYGHSSCHLLRLNSCKYPKTELTEGLWDYLNNSFNLNDSTESQDQSGEFENSLNSVDNSLIHPLSPQEYNKSLNGESKTHIQKIYGAYLDENDHNNIRDLTKHFVSRSLIPYIESQIQSLNESVTNKKGVSRSLLSATKRWFSTNKPTAAAVPAT
;
A
#
# COMPACT_ATOMS: atom_id res chain seq x y z
N MET A 1 25.58 -6.56 15.33
CA MET A 1 24.11 -6.69 15.41
C MET A 1 23.51 -6.11 14.13
N ALA A 2 23.66 -6.82 13.00
CA ALA A 2 23.20 -6.34 11.69
C ALA A 2 22.06 -7.19 11.11
N CYS A 3 21.60 -8.22 11.84
CA CYS A 3 20.54 -9.12 11.36
C CYS A 3 19.12 -8.58 11.57
N ASP A 4 18.90 -7.74 12.57
CA ASP A 4 17.54 -7.24 12.86
C ASP A 4 17.05 -6.23 11.80
N ASP A 5 17.97 -5.49 11.16
CA ASP A 5 17.63 -4.48 10.14
C ASP A 5 17.15 -5.09 8.81
N ASP A 6 17.68 -6.25 8.41
CA ASP A 6 17.36 -6.86 7.12
C ASP A 6 16.02 -7.61 7.13
N ASP A 7 15.71 -8.34 8.21
CA ASP A 7 14.42 -9.01 8.37
C ASP A 7 13.27 -8.00 8.46
N ASP A 8 13.43 -6.93 9.24
CA ASP A 8 12.43 -5.87 9.36
C ASP A 8 12.28 -5.09 8.05
N PHE A 9 13.36 -4.94 7.27
CA PHE A 9 13.30 -4.38 5.93
C PHE A 9 12.48 -5.25 4.98
N VAL A 10 12.73 -6.55 4.92
CA VAL A 10 11.97 -7.48 4.07
C VAL A 10 10.49 -7.49 4.46
N ARG A 11 10.19 -7.57 5.77
CA ARG A 11 8.82 -7.52 6.31
C ARG A 11 8.11 -6.21 5.97
N GLY A 12 8.83 -5.09 5.98
CA GLY A 12 8.25 -3.79 5.61
C GLY A 12 7.98 -3.63 4.13
N ILE A 13 8.82 -4.21 3.25
CA ILE A 13 8.62 -4.14 1.80
C ILE A 13 7.48 -5.05 1.34
N PHE A 14 7.41 -6.27 1.85
CA PHE A 14 6.45 -7.30 1.40
C PHE A 14 5.26 -7.47 2.37
N CYS A 15 4.90 -6.39 3.06
CA CYS A 15 3.74 -6.39 3.95
C CYS A 15 2.41 -6.45 3.17
N PRO A 16 1.32 -6.94 3.80
CA PRO A 16 -0.02 -6.81 3.26
C PRO A 16 -0.40 -5.35 2.97
N HIS A 17 -0.95 -5.12 1.79
CA HIS A 17 -1.43 -3.81 1.37
C HIS A 17 -2.96 -3.73 1.49
N VAL A 18 -3.45 -2.63 2.06
CA VAL A 18 -4.88 -2.36 2.26
C VAL A 18 -5.22 -0.99 1.66
N ALA A 19 -6.23 -0.98 0.80
CA ALA A 19 -6.72 0.24 0.19
C ALA A 19 -7.53 1.06 1.21
N VAL A 20 -7.48 2.38 1.07
CA VAL A 20 -8.31 3.32 1.83
C VAL A 20 -9.10 4.16 0.84
N LEU A 21 -10.42 4.25 1.06
CA LEU A 21 -11.32 5.16 0.37
C LEU A 21 -12.04 6.02 1.41
N CYS A 22 -11.93 7.34 1.28
CA CYS A 22 -12.55 8.29 2.21
C CYS A 22 -13.60 9.14 1.50
N SER A 23 -14.67 9.50 2.22
CA SER A 23 -15.52 10.61 1.81
C SER A 23 -14.76 11.94 1.90
N ASP A 24 -15.23 12.96 1.17
CA ASP A 24 -14.57 14.27 1.15
C ASP A 24 -14.55 14.91 2.54
N LYS A 25 -15.64 14.80 3.32
CA LYS A 25 -15.70 15.32 4.69
C LYS A 25 -14.80 14.54 5.65
N ALA A 26 -14.72 13.21 5.50
CA ALA A 26 -13.79 12.38 6.27
C ALA A 26 -12.34 12.79 6.03
N GLN A 27 -12.00 13.00 4.75
CA GLN A 27 -10.68 13.45 4.34
C GLN A 27 -10.37 14.88 4.82
N GLU A 28 -11.36 15.78 4.83
CA GLU A 28 -11.23 17.14 5.37
C GLU A 28 -10.88 17.15 6.86
N MET A 29 -11.51 16.27 7.67
CA MET A 29 -11.16 16.11 9.08
C MET A 29 -9.70 15.69 9.28
N CYS A 30 -9.17 14.83 8.41
CA CYS A 30 -7.76 14.43 8.44
C CYS A 30 -6.82 15.55 7.97
N ARG A 31 -7.25 16.36 7.00
CA ARG A 31 -6.48 17.48 6.45
C ARG A 31 -6.19 18.58 7.49
N LYS A 32 -6.98 18.70 8.56
CA LYS A 32 -6.63 19.56 9.71
C LYS A 32 -5.24 19.22 10.29
N ASN A 33 -4.82 17.97 10.17
CA ASN A 33 -3.51 17.47 10.59
C ASN A 33 -2.47 17.40 9.47
N ASN A 34 -2.75 17.97 8.30
CA ASN A 34 -1.94 17.83 7.08
C ASN A 34 -1.76 16.37 6.60
N LEU A 35 -2.66 15.46 6.98
CA LEU A 35 -2.56 14.02 6.68
C LEU A 35 -3.74 13.56 5.80
N ASN A 36 -3.48 12.56 4.94
CA ASN A 36 -4.57 11.71 4.46
C ASN A 36 -4.88 10.63 5.49
N PHE A 37 -6.08 10.04 5.44
CA PHE A 37 -6.43 8.98 6.38
C PHE A 37 -5.47 7.77 6.31
N SER A 38 -4.99 7.41 5.11
CA SER A 38 -3.98 6.36 4.98
C SER A 38 -2.68 6.70 5.72
N ASP A 39 -2.25 7.96 5.67
CA ASP A 39 -1.03 8.44 6.30
C ASP A 39 -1.18 8.50 7.82
N LEU A 40 -2.38 8.83 8.30
CA LEU A 40 -2.74 8.78 9.72
C LEU A 40 -2.57 7.37 10.32
N LEU A 41 -2.95 6.32 9.58
CA LEU A 41 -2.90 4.94 10.08
C LEU A 41 -1.50 4.32 10.05
N ASN A 42 -0.68 4.65 9.03
CA ASN A 42 0.57 3.94 8.74
C ASN A 42 1.56 3.85 9.93
N PRO A 43 1.77 4.87 10.77
CA PRO A 43 2.65 4.74 11.94
C PRO A 43 2.17 3.71 12.98
N PHE A 44 0.87 3.42 13.00
CA PHE A 44 0.24 2.48 13.93
C PHE A 44 0.03 1.09 13.32
N ALA A 45 0.54 0.86 12.10
CA ALA A 45 0.31 -0.35 11.31
C ALA A 45 1.33 -1.48 11.54
N ARG A 46 2.16 -1.36 12.59
CA ARG A 46 3.08 -2.42 13.05
C ARG A 46 2.54 -3.06 14.32
N LEU A 47 2.26 -4.36 14.27
CA LEU A 47 1.72 -5.16 15.35
C LEU A 47 2.77 -6.12 15.88
N THR A 48 2.95 -6.17 17.20
CA THR A 48 4.04 -6.94 17.82
C THR A 48 3.79 -8.43 17.81
N ASP A 49 2.57 -8.89 18.12
CA ASP A 49 2.23 -10.31 18.25
C ASP A 49 0.92 -10.62 17.54
N VAL A 50 1.01 -11.26 16.37
CA VAL A 50 -0.15 -11.69 15.58
C VAL A 50 -0.11 -13.20 15.40
N ASN A 51 -1.25 -13.85 15.58
CA ASN A 51 -1.39 -15.29 15.44
C ASN A 51 -2.28 -15.59 14.23
N PHE A 52 -1.83 -16.52 13.39
CA PHE A 52 -2.56 -17.06 12.24
C PHE A 52 -2.86 -18.54 12.46
N LYS A 53 -3.96 -19.03 11.90
CA LYS A 53 -4.23 -20.46 11.76
C LYS A 53 -3.78 -20.94 10.38
N ASP A 54 -2.99 -22.01 10.36
CA ASP A 54 -2.68 -22.72 9.13
C ASP A 54 -3.89 -23.53 8.63
N THR A 55 -3.75 -24.16 7.46
CA THR A 55 -4.80 -24.99 6.84
C THR A 55 -5.15 -26.25 7.63
N ASN A 56 -4.33 -26.62 8.61
CA ASN A 56 -4.56 -27.73 9.54
C ASN A 56 -5.13 -27.25 10.89
N GLY A 57 -5.34 -25.94 11.06
CA GLY A 57 -5.81 -25.32 12.30
C GLY A 57 -4.72 -25.06 13.34
N SER A 58 -3.45 -25.32 13.04
CA SER A 58 -2.30 -25.03 13.90
C SER A 58 -2.06 -23.52 13.95
N THR A 59 -1.75 -23.00 15.14
CA THR A 59 -1.46 -21.57 15.31
C THR A 59 0.00 -21.26 15.03
N ILE A 60 0.24 -20.32 14.13
CA ILE A 60 1.55 -19.76 13.77
C ILE A 60 1.62 -18.34 14.32
N ASN A 61 2.65 -18.05 15.11
CA ASN A 61 2.93 -16.69 15.58
C ASN A 61 3.81 -15.95 14.55
N VAL A 62 3.38 -14.74 14.19
CA VAL A 62 4.08 -13.84 13.29
C VAL A 62 4.40 -12.56 14.06
N PRO A 63 5.64 -12.40 14.54
CA PRO A 63 6.04 -11.20 15.26
C PRO A 63 6.21 -10.02 14.31
N ASN A 64 5.94 -8.81 14.80
CA ASN A 64 6.18 -7.55 14.09
C ASN A 64 5.52 -7.47 12.71
N LEU A 65 4.29 -7.99 12.57
CA LEU A 65 3.52 -7.89 11.34
C LEU A 65 3.30 -6.41 11.00
N GLN A 66 3.82 -5.98 9.85
CA GLN A 66 3.57 -4.66 9.28
C GLN A 66 2.46 -4.75 8.25
N ILE A 67 1.66 -3.70 8.14
CA ILE A 67 0.61 -3.54 7.13
C ILE A 67 0.77 -2.14 6.53
N LYS A 68 0.44 -1.99 5.26
CA LYS A 68 0.50 -0.70 4.59
C LYS A 68 -0.86 -0.25 4.10
N PHE A 69 -1.23 0.97 4.46
CA PHE A 69 -2.44 1.64 3.99
C PHE A 69 -2.09 2.63 2.89
N SER A 70 -2.83 2.59 1.78
CA SER A 70 -2.69 3.59 0.71
C SER A 70 -4.03 3.91 0.07
N ASN A 71 -4.12 5.08 -0.56
CA ASN A 71 -5.33 5.52 -1.21
C ASN A 71 -5.63 4.63 -2.43
N ILE A 72 -6.87 4.17 -2.57
CA ILE A 72 -7.35 3.35 -3.70
C ILE A 72 -7.14 4.04 -5.06
N ASN A 73 -7.15 5.37 -5.07
CA ASN A 73 -7.00 6.21 -6.25
C ASN A 73 -5.56 6.64 -6.50
N SER A 74 -4.58 6.17 -5.71
CA SER A 74 -3.16 6.42 -5.98
C SER A 74 -2.80 5.90 -7.36
N GLN A 75 -2.30 6.80 -8.21
CA GLN A 75 -1.84 6.45 -9.55
C GLN A 75 -0.39 5.94 -9.50
N PRO A 76 -0.03 4.98 -10.37
CA PRO A 76 1.36 4.66 -10.67
C PRO A 76 2.15 5.93 -10.99
N LEU A 77 3.42 5.95 -10.60
CA LEU A 77 4.29 7.04 -10.99
C LEU A 77 4.57 6.97 -12.50
N SER A 78 4.76 8.11 -13.14
CA SER A 78 5.28 8.11 -14.51
C SER A 78 6.74 7.67 -14.51
N VAL A 79 7.18 7.03 -15.58
CA VAL A 79 8.57 6.55 -15.75
C VAL A 79 9.58 7.66 -15.47
N THR A 80 9.29 8.90 -15.89
CA THR A 80 10.16 10.06 -15.65
C THR A 80 10.29 10.38 -14.16
N LYS A 81 9.18 10.35 -13.41
CA LYS A 81 9.18 10.56 -11.96
C LYS A 81 9.89 9.43 -11.22
N GLU A 82 9.73 8.18 -11.68
CA GLU A 82 10.44 7.01 -11.13
C GLU A 82 11.95 7.16 -11.28
N ARG A 83 12.42 7.48 -12.50
CA ARG A 83 13.85 7.68 -12.79
C ARG A 83 14.43 8.84 -11.98
N SER A 84 13.70 9.96 -11.89
CA SER A 84 14.10 11.09 -11.06
C SER A 84 14.25 10.70 -9.58
N ARG A 85 13.32 9.90 -9.02
CA ARG A 85 13.43 9.42 -7.63
C ARG A 85 14.64 8.52 -7.41
N LEU A 86 14.90 7.58 -8.33
CA LEU A 86 16.10 6.73 -8.26
C LEU A 86 17.37 7.57 -8.32
N HIS A 87 17.43 8.54 -9.23
CA HIS A 87 18.58 9.43 -9.36
C HIS A 87 18.82 10.26 -8.09
N ASN A 88 17.76 10.88 -7.55
CA ASN A 88 17.82 11.65 -6.31
C ASN A 88 18.26 10.80 -5.11
N SER A 89 17.86 9.52 -5.06
CA SER A 89 18.28 8.62 -3.98
C SER A 89 19.80 8.38 -3.93
N VAL A 90 20.48 8.48 -5.07
CA VAL A 90 21.93 8.37 -5.18
C VAL A 90 22.59 9.70 -4.83
N ASN A 91 22.10 10.81 -5.37
CA ASN A 91 22.72 12.13 -5.22
C ASN A 91 22.60 12.75 -3.82
N VAL A 92 21.54 12.43 -3.07
CA VAL A 92 21.36 12.93 -1.70
C VAL A 92 22.28 12.23 -0.70
N THR A 93 22.82 11.06 -1.07
CA THR A 93 23.59 10.19 -0.17
C THR A 93 25.07 10.16 -0.56
N THR A 94 25.64 11.33 -0.84
CA THR A 94 27.05 11.50 -1.23
C THR A 94 27.99 11.73 -0.05
N GLU A 95 27.45 11.96 1.16
CA GLU A 95 28.23 12.03 2.40
C GLU A 95 28.79 10.64 2.72
N PRO A 96 30.12 10.46 2.85
CA PRO A 96 30.70 9.17 3.20
C PRO A 96 30.29 8.78 4.63
N SER A 97 29.46 7.73 4.75
CA SER A 97 29.16 7.09 6.03
C SER A 97 30.31 6.15 6.42
N ASN A 98 30.64 6.14 7.69
CA ASN A 98 31.64 5.24 8.27
C ASN A 98 30.93 4.15 9.07
N ILE A 99 31.31 2.89 8.87
CA ILE A 99 30.82 1.77 9.68
C ILE A 99 31.90 1.33 10.68
N THR A 100 31.49 1.03 11.91
CA THR A 100 32.40 0.50 12.94
C THR A 100 32.29 -1.02 12.96
N VAL A 101 33.40 -1.70 12.68
CA VAL A 101 33.49 -3.16 12.65
C VAL A 101 34.37 -3.64 13.80
N LYS A 102 33.90 -4.66 14.54
CA LYS A 102 34.69 -5.30 15.60
C LYS A 102 35.47 -6.48 15.03
N ILE A 103 36.79 -6.36 14.96
CA ILE A 103 37.68 -7.45 14.52
C ILE A 103 38.68 -7.73 15.65
N GLY A 104 38.63 -8.94 16.21
CA GLY A 104 39.58 -9.37 17.25
C GLY A 104 39.56 -8.52 18.52
N GLY A 105 38.39 -8.02 18.94
CA GLY A 105 38.24 -7.18 20.13
C GLY A 105 38.63 -5.70 19.95
N ARG A 106 39.00 -5.28 18.73
CA ARG A 106 39.24 -3.88 18.37
C ARG A 106 38.11 -3.35 17.51
N GLU A 107 37.68 -2.13 17.78
CA GLU A 107 36.75 -1.38 16.94
C GLU A 107 37.54 -0.65 15.85
N ILE A 108 37.23 -0.94 14.59
CA ILE A 108 37.84 -0.32 13.41
C ILE A 108 36.74 0.38 12.63
N THR A 109 36.94 1.66 12.37
CA THR A 109 36.05 2.46 11.54
C THR A 109 36.50 2.37 10.09
N ILE A 110 35.67 1.81 9.22
CA ILE A 110 35.93 1.71 7.77
C ILE A 110 34.88 2.53 6.99
N PRO A 111 35.25 3.18 5.87
CA PRO A 111 34.30 3.83 4.98
C PRO A 111 33.31 2.81 4.40
N GLU A 112 32.03 3.16 4.36
CA GLU A 112 31.01 2.35 3.70
C GLU A 112 31.16 2.49 2.17
N ASN A 113 31.39 1.38 1.46
CA ASN A 113 31.69 1.42 0.03
C ASN A 113 30.51 1.86 -0.85
N THR A 114 29.30 2.00 -0.30
CA THR A 114 28.09 2.43 -1.03
C THR A 114 27.05 3.10 -0.11
N PRO A 115 27.29 4.32 0.40
CA PRO A 115 26.38 4.99 1.35
C PRO A 115 24.96 5.17 0.78
N TRP A 116 24.87 5.34 -0.54
CA TRP A 116 23.62 5.50 -1.29
C TRP A 116 22.82 4.21 -1.48
N PHE A 117 23.44 3.03 -1.42
CA PHE A 117 22.80 1.78 -1.85
C PHE A 117 21.56 1.46 -1.02
N THR A 118 21.61 1.69 0.28
CA THR A 118 20.46 1.46 1.17
C THR A 118 19.27 2.34 0.81
N LYS A 119 19.51 3.63 0.49
CA LYS A 119 18.45 4.56 0.07
C LYS A 119 17.92 4.23 -1.32
N TRP A 120 18.82 3.90 -2.25
CA TRP A 120 18.46 3.48 -3.60
C TRP A 120 17.63 2.20 -3.60
N ARG A 121 18.07 1.15 -2.88
CA ARG A 121 17.37 -0.14 -2.74
C ARG A 121 15.95 0.05 -2.21
N ARG A 122 15.79 0.85 -1.15
CA ARG A 122 14.46 1.21 -0.59
C ARG A 122 13.60 1.92 -1.63
N THR A 123 14.17 2.91 -2.33
CA THR A 123 13.46 3.68 -3.36
C THR A 123 13.02 2.77 -4.51
N PHE A 124 13.92 1.93 -5.03
CA PHE A 124 13.67 1.00 -6.12
C PHE A 124 12.49 0.07 -5.82
N LEU A 125 12.46 -0.54 -4.63
CA LEU A 125 11.36 -1.44 -4.25
C LEU A 125 10.06 -0.68 -3.98
N GLN A 126 10.12 0.55 -3.48
CA GLN A 126 8.93 1.37 -3.24
C GLN A 126 8.24 1.83 -4.53
N ILE A 127 9.00 2.17 -5.57
CA ILE A 127 8.45 2.71 -6.83
C ILE A 127 7.97 1.64 -7.81
N GLN A 128 8.26 0.34 -7.60
CA GLN A 128 7.77 -0.69 -8.53
C GLN A 128 6.23 -0.63 -8.63
N ASN A 129 5.72 -0.59 -9.86
CA ASN A 129 4.28 -0.63 -10.10
C ASN A 129 3.74 -2.04 -9.97
N VAL A 130 2.45 -2.14 -9.64
CA VAL A 130 1.73 -3.42 -9.59
C VAL A 130 1.72 -4.04 -10.99
N SER A 131 2.18 -5.29 -11.10
CA SER A 131 2.15 -6.07 -12.34
C SER A 131 1.20 -7.26 -12.22
N ASP A 132 0.56 -7.66 -13.32
CA ASP A 132 -0.33 -8.82 -13.43
C ASP A 132 0.29 -10.14 -12.97
N HIS A 133 1.62 -10.21 -12.91
CA HIS A 133 2.37 -11.42 -12.56
C HIS A 133 3.00 -11.37 -11.16
N GLU A 134 2.75 -10.31 -10.38
CA GLU A 134 3.16 -10.21 -8.99
C GLU A 134 1.94 -10.07 -8.07
N TYR A 135 2.02 -10.54 -6.82
CA TYR A 135 0.89 -10.47 -5.88
C TYR A 135 1.25 -9.72 -4.60
N THR A 136 2.42 -9.07 -4.55
CA THR A 136 2.96 -8.49 -3.32
C THR A 136 2.42 -7.09 -3.00
N LYS A 137 1.98 -6.37 -4.03
CA LYS A 137 1.46 -5.00 -3.91
C LYS A 137 -0.05 -4.87 -4.16
N HIS A 138 -0.71 -5.99 -4.44
CA HIS A 138 -2.15 -6.03 -4.64
C HIS A 138 -2.89 -5.85 -3.30
N PHE A 139 -4.00 -5.12 -3.33
CA PHE A 139 -4.81 -4.88 -2.15
C PHE A 139 -5.58 -6.14 -1.73
N LEU A 140 -5.51 -6.47 -0.45
CA LEU A 140 -6.30 -7.55 0.15
C LEU A 140 -7.72 -7.11 0.50
N GLY A 141 -7.91 -5.81 0.72
CA GLY A 141 -9.17 -5.25 1.17
C GLY A 141 -9.18 -3.74 1.12
N CYS A 142 -10.32 -3.16 1.44
CA CYS A 142 -10.55 -1.72 1.48
C CYS A 142 -11.14 -1.28 2.81
N VAL A 143 -10.52 -0.27 3.42
CA VAL A 143 -11.10 0.51 4.52
C VAL A 143 -11.88 1.68 3.91
N ILE A 144 -13.20 1.67 4.10
CA ILE A 144 -14.13 2.69 3.64
C ILE A 144 -14.41 3.62 4.82
N VAL A 145 -14.06 4.89 4.66
CA VAL A 145 -14.09 5.88 5.72
C VAL A 145 -15.14 6.92 5.41
N ILE A 146 -16.12 7.06 6.31
CA ILE A 146 -17.26 7.97 6.18
C ILE A 146 -17.23 8.93 7.37
N SER A 147 -17.67 10.16 7.19
CA SER A 147 -17.83 11.13 8.28
C SER A 147 -19.19 10.96 8.95
N SER A 148 -19.28 11.28 10.23
CA SER A 148 -20.58 11.36 10.91
C SER A 148 -21.51 12.43 10.33
N PHE A 149 -21.03 13.25 9.39
CA PHE A 149 -21.76 14.31 8.71
C PHE A 149 -22.19 13.96 7.28
N ASP A 150 -21.95 12.74 6.79
CA ASP A 150 -22.30 12.33 5.42
C ASP A 150 -22.76 10.86 5.31
N GLU A 151 -23.81 10.51 6.08
CA GLU A 151 -24.45 9.18 6.07
C GLU A 151 -24.80 8.68 4.65
N GLU A 152 -25.18 9.58 3.74
CA GLU A 152 -25.51 9.25 2.35
C GLU A 152 -24.33 8.70 1.54
N GLN A 153 -23.08 8.97 1.95
CA GLN A 153 -21.88 8.54 1.21
C GLN A 153 -21.57 7.05 1.39
N VAL A 154 -22.16 6.39 2.40
CA VAL A 154 -21.93 4.96 2.68
C VAL A 154 -22.21 4.10 1.45
N SER A 155 -23.37 4.28 0.81
CA SER A 155 -23.80 3.48 -0.34
C SER A 155 -22.95 3.79 -1.57
N ILE A 156 -22.65 5.07 -1.80
CA ILE A 156 -21.86 5.57 -2.94
C ILE A 156 -20.44 5.00 -2.89
N LEU A 157 -19.75 5.14 -1.75
CA LEU A 157 -18.38 4.65 -1.60
C LEU A 157 -18.33 3.11 -1.66
N THR A 158 -19.31 2.42 -1.07
CA THR A 158 -19.40 0.96 -1.18
C THR A 158 -19.56 0.52 -2.63
N GLN A 159 -20.41 1.20 -3.39
CA GLN A 159 -20.61 0.93 -4.81
C GLN A 159 -19.36 1.25 -5.63
N GLN A 160 -18.66 2.34 -5.33
CA GLN A 160 -17.40 2.70 -6.00
C GLN A 160 -16.32 1.62 -5.79
N VAL A 161 -16.17 1.11 -4.56
CA VAL A 161 -15.27 -0.02 -4.30
C VAL A 161 -15.71 -1.25 -5.08
N GLN A 162 -17.02 -1.56 -5.12
CA GLN A 162 -17.54 -2.70 -5.89
C GLN A 162 -17.22 -2.58 -7.40
N GLN A 163 -17.38 -1.39 -7.97
CA GLN A 163 -17.08 -1.13 -9.38
C GLN A 163 -15.58 -1.27 -9.67
N SER A 164 -14.72 -0.88 -8.73
CA SER A 164 -13.27 -0.96 -8.89
C SER A 164 -12.71 -2.40 -8.94
N ILE A 165 -13.50 -3.39 -8.54
CA ILE A 165 -13.14 -4.81 -8.58
C ILE A 165 -13.38 -5.40 -9.97
N LEU A 166 -14.32 -4.82 -10.73
CA LEU A 166 -14.67 -5.33 -12.04
C LEU A 166 -13.52 -5.08 -13.03
N PRO A 167 -13.15 -6.09 -13.84
CA PRO A 167 -12.05 -5.94 -14.79
C PRO A 167 -12.37 -4.84 -15.81
N ASN A 168 -11.45 -3.90 -15.97
CA ASN A 168 -11.51 -2.84 -16.97
C ASN A 168 -10.25 -2.94 -17.86
N GLN A 169 -10.42 -2.93 -19.18
CA GLN A 169 -9.33 -3.12 -20.15
C GLN A 169 -8.22 -2.06 -20.04
N ASN A 170 -8.50 -0.92 -19.40
CA ASN A 170 -7.57 0.21 -19.28
C ASN A 170 -7.03 0.43 -17.86
N GLN A 171 -7.19 -0.53 -16.94
CA GLN A 171 -6.70 -0.39 -15.56
C GLN A 171 -5.83 -1.57 -15.17
N SER A 172 -4.69 -1.29 -14.54
CA SER A 172 -3.86 -2.33 -13.92
C SER A 172 -4.63 -3.02 -12.78
N PRO A 173 -4.39 -4.33 -12.56
CA PRO A 173 -5.05 -5.03 -11.46
C PRO A 173 -4.61 -4.41 -10.14
N LYS A 174 -5.60 -4.01 -9.34
CA LYS A 174 -5.39 -3.40 -8.02
C LYS A 174 -5.61 -4.38 -6.87
N TRP A 175 -6.43 -5.39 -7.11
CA TRP A 175 -6.93 -6.29 -6.07
C TRP A 175 -6.30 -7.66 -6.17
N PHE A 176 -5.98 -8.25 -5.02
CA PHE A 176 -5.40 -9.58 -4.96
C PHE A 176 -6.40 -10.66 -5.43
N HIS A 177 -7.69 -10.42 -5.17
CA HIS A 177 -8.77 -11.33 -5.50
C HIS A 177 -10.06 -10.53 -5.82
N THR A 178 -11.03 -11.17 -6.46
CA THR A 178 -12.33 -10.54 -6.82
C THR A 178 -13.28 -10.42 -5.62
N THR A 179 -13.10 -11.28 -4.62
CA THR A 179 -13.71 -11.11 -3.30
C THR A 179 -12.69 -10.42 -2.42
N ILE A 180 -13.00 -9.22 -1.94
CA ILE A 180 -12.11 -8.42 -1.11
C ILE A 180 -12.70 -8.23 0.29
N LEU A 181 -11.83 -8.03 1.28
CA LEU A 181 -12.25 -7.57 2.60
C LEU A 181 -12.75 -6.13 2.52
N ARG A 182 -13.89 -5.83 3.14
CA ARG A 182 -14.41 -4.46 3.33
C ARG A 182 -14.50 -4.17 4.80
N TYR A 183 -13.99 -3.01 5.20
CA TYR A 183 -14.03 -2.56 6.59
C TYR A 183 -14.47 -1.12 6.65
N TYR A 184 -15.45 -0.81 7.50
CA TYR A 184 -16.09 0.49 7.57
C TYR A 184 -15.62 1.27 8.79
N VAL A 185 -15.18 2.51 8.57
CA VAL A 185 -14.81 3.42 9.65
C VAL A 185 -15.73 4.63 9.61
N VAL A 186 -16.44 4.87 10.70
CA VAL A 186 -17.16 6.12 10.91
C VAL A 186 -16.23 7.06 11.65
N LEU A 187 -15.87 8.17 11.03
CA LEU A 187 -15.08 9.23 11.66
C LEU A 187 -15.99 10.25 12.33
N HIS A 188 -15.63 10.62 13.54
CA HIS A 188 -16.30 11.67 14.28
C HIS A 188 -15.28 12.62 14.91
N GLU A 189 -15.58 13.91 14.90
CA GLU A 189 -14.71 14.92 15.52
C GLU A 189 -14.85 14.86 17.05
N SER A 190 -13.75 14.63 17.77
CA SER A 190 -13.72 14.49 19.22
C SER A 190 -14.26 15.72 19.96
N LEU A 191 -14.06 16.92 19.40
CA LEU A 191 -14.57 18.17 19.95
C LEU A 191 -16.09 18.32 19.85
N ASN A 192 -16.75 17.54 18.98
CA ASN A 192 -18.20 17.47 18.96
C ASN A 192 -18.69 16.43 19.99
N PRO A 193 -19.48 16.82 20.99
CA PRO A 193 -20.01 15.87 21.97
C PRO A 193 -21.19 15.04 21.44
N ASP A 194 -21.87 15.47 20.37
CA ASP A 194 -23.05 14.78 19.84
C ASP A 194 -22.67 13.56 18.99
N LEU A 195 -22.81 12.38 19.60
CA LEU A 195 -22.56 11.09 18.95
C LEU A 195 -23.82 10.46 18.35
N THR A 196 -24.98 11.11 18.41
CA THR A 196 -26.28 10.50 18.04
C THR A 196 -26.27 9.99 16.61
N ILE A 197 -25.80 10.82 15.67
CA ILE A 197 -25.71 10.45 14.24
C ILE A 197 -24.63 9.39 14.02
N ALA A 198 -23.45 9.56 14.63
CA ALA A 198 -22.35 8.61 14.50
C ALA A 198 -22.73 7.20 14.99
N ASN A 199 -23.43 7.12 16.13
CA ASN A 199 -23.95 5.87 16.70
C ASN A 199 -25.02 5.24 15.80
N LYS A 200 -25.94 6.04 15.25
CA LYS A 200 -26.93 5.53 14.28
C LYS A 200 -26.26 4.94 13.03
N ILE A 201 -25.27 5.62 12.47
CA ILE A 201 -24.56 5.14 11.27
C ILE A 201 -23.81 3.84 11.58
N ILE A 202 -23.06 3.79 12.68
CA ILE A 202 -22.29 2.58 13.03
C ILE A 202 -23.20 1.39 13.34
N GLU A 203 -24.31 1.58 14.04
CA GLU A 203 -25.30 0.51 14.30
C GLU A 203 -25.91 -0.02 13.00
N THR A 204 -26.22 0.87 12.06
CA THR A 204 -26.72 0.50 10.73
C THR A 204 -25.69 -0.32 9.96
N LEU A 205 -24.43 0.11 9.96
CA LEU A 205 -23.33 -0.59 9.31
C LEU A 205 -23.05 -1.95 9.94
N GLN A 206 -23.04 -2.04 11.28
CA GLN A 206 -22.83 -3.28 12.02
C GLN A 206 -23.96 -4.29 11.76
N SER A 207 -25.20 -3.81 11.62
CA SER A 207 -26.35 -4.63 11.26
C SER A 207 -26.26 -5.16 9.82
N ALA A 208 -25.71 -4.37 8.89
CA ALA A 208 -25.59 -4.75 7.47
C ALA A 208 -24.36 -5.61 7.16
N TYR A 209 -23.21 -5.30 7.78
CA TYR A 209 -21.89 -5.85 7.40
C TYR A 209 -21.16 -6.60 8.53
N GLY A 210 -21.74 -6.61 9.74
CA GLY A 210 -21.21 -7.31 10.91
C GLY A 210 -20.33 -6.44 11.81
N HIS A 211 -20.34 -6.74 13.11
CA HIS A 211 -19.65 -5.97 14.14
C HIS A 211 -18.13 -5.97 13.98
N SER A 212 -17.54 -7.07 13.49
CA SER A 212 -16.10 -7.20 13.27
C SER A 212 -15.58 -6.32 12.13
N SER A 213 -16.47 -5.85 11.25
CA SER A 213 -16.16 -5.13 10.01
C SER A 213 -16.35 -3.62 10.13
N CYS A 214 -16.66 -3.11 11.32
CA CYS A 214 -17.02 -1.70 11.52
C CYS A 214 -16.35 -1.12 12.77
N HIS A 215 -15.98 0.17 12.72
CA HIS A 215 -15.40 0.87 13.88
C HIS A 215 -15.74 2.36 13.86
N LEU A 216 -16.02 2.93 15.04
CA LEU A 216 -16.18 4.37 15.23
C LEU A 216 -14.84 4.94 15.72
N LEU A 217 -14.24 5.83 14.93
CA LEU A 217 -12.98 6.48 15.26
C LEU A 217 -13.23 7.96 15.57
N ARG A 218 -12.84 8.38 16.78
CA ARG A 218 -12.85 9.78 17.22
C ARG A 218 -11.47 10.38 17.08
N LEU A 219 -11.39 11.55 16.45
CA LEU A 219 -10.13 12.27 16.15
C LEU A 219 -10.24 13.77 16.43
N ASN A 220 -9.09 14.44 16.47
CA ASN A 220 -8.96 15.88 16.63
C ASN A 220 -9.42 16.35 18.01
N SER A 221 -8.87 15.76 19.07
CA SER A 221 -9.20 16.09 20.45
C SER A 221 -8.61 17.44 20.91
N CYS A 222 -7.62 17.98 20.20
CA CYS A 222 -7.05 19.29 20.50
C CYS A 222 -7.80 20.44 19.79
N LYS A 223 -8.10 21.52 20.53
CA LYS A 223 -8.67 22.76 19.97
C LYS A 223 -7.64 23.63 19.23
N TYR A 224 -6.37 23.55 19.63
CA TYR A 224 -5.26 24.34 19.10
C TYR A 224 -4.13 23.40 18.68
N PRO A 225 -3.32 23.79 17.67
CA PRO A 225 -2.21 22.97 17.22
C PRO A 225 -1.17 22.77 18.33
N LYS A 226 -0.78 21.52 18.57
CA LYS A 226 0.27 21.07 19.50
C LYS A 226 1.20 20.11 18.78
N THR A 227 2.51 20.29 18.92
CA THR A 227 3.51 19.49 18.17
C THR A 227 4.32 18.54 19.05
N GLU A 228 4.26 18.70 20.38
CA GLU A 228 5.08 17.94 21.33
C GLU A 228 4.85 16.42 21.27
N LEU A 229 3.62 15.98 20.97
CA LEU A 229 3.25 14.56 20.92
C LEU A 229 3.38 13.94 19.52
N THR A 230 3.60 14.75 18.48
CA THR A 230 3.57 14.30 17.08
C THR A 230 4.90 14.43 16.34
N GLU A 231 5.92 14.96 17.01
CA GLU A 231 7.29 15.04 16.52
C GLU A 231 7.83 13.65 16.15
N GLY A 232 8.49 13.50 15.00
CA GLY A 232 9.05 12.22 14.56
C GLY A 232 8.07 11.25 13.89
N LEU A 233 6.78 11.27 14.25
CA LEU A 233 5.85 10.18 13.88
C LEU A 233 5.56 10.12 12.37
N TRP A 234 5.46 11.28 11.73
CA TRP A 234 5.20 11.43 10.30
C TRP A 234 6.33 12.13 9.54
N ASP A 235 7.50 12.31 10.15
CA ASP A 235 8.60 13.03 9.49
C ASP A 235 9.10 12.33 8.22
N TYR A 236 8.88 11.03 8.11
CA TYR A 236 9.11 10.29 6.87
C TYR A 236 8.30 10.84 5.69
N LEU A 237 7.17 11.52 5.92
CA LEU A 237 6.36 12.14 4.87
C LEU A 237 7.00 13.40 4.30
N ASN A 238 7.75 14.16 5.12
CA ASN A 238 8.54 15.30 4.64
C ASN A 238 9.66 14.85 3.69
N ASN A 239 10.22 13.67 3.93
CA ASN A 239 11.24 13.03 3.08
C ASN A 239 10.64 12.09 2.02
N SER A 240 9.34 11.82 2.10
CA SER A 240 8.63 11.09 1.08
C SER A 240 8.40 12.06 -0.06
N PHE A 241 8.88 11.72 -1.25
CA PHE A 241 8.56 12.46 -2.46
C PHE A 241 7.02 12.48 -2.61
N ASN A 242 6.38 13.57 -2.17
CA ASN A 242 4.94 13.70 -2.10
C ASN A 242 4.34 13.32 -3.47
N LEU A 243 3.44 12.33 -3.49
CA LEU A 243 2.71 11.94 -4.71
C LEU A 243 1.80 13.06 -5.24
N ASN A 244 1.48 14.04 -4.38
CA ASN A 244 0.56 15.12 -4.67
C ASN A 244 1.26 16.46 -4.92
N ASP A 245 2.55 16.47 -5.27
CA ASP A 245 3.15 17.70 -5.79
C ASP A 245 2.66 17.91 -7.23
N SER A 246 1.43 18.39 -7.31
CA SER A 246 0.82 19.03 -8.48
C SER A 246 1.10 20.53 -8.48
N THR A 247 2.14 21.00 -7.77
CA THR A 247 2.70 22.29 -8.14
C THR A 247 3.41 22.11 -9.47
N GLU A 248 2.99 22.90 -10.45
CA GLU A 248 3.69 23.19 -11.70
C GLU A 248 5.06 23.83 -11.39
N SER A 249 5.90 23.14 -10.63
CA SER A 249 7.31 23.45 -10.56
C SER A 249 7.89 22.99 -11.89
N GLN A 250 8.28 23.98 -12.70
CA GLN A 250 8.82 23.84 -14.04
C GLN A 250 9.46 22.48 -14.27
N ASP A 251 8.86 21.78 -15.22
CA ASP A 251 9.19 20.44 -15.67
C ASP A 251 10.66 20.40 -16.17
N GLN A 252 11.61 20.22 -15.24
CA GLN A 252 13.03 19.94 -15.59
C GLN A 252 13.19 18.54 -16.21
N SER A 253 12.10 17.80 -16.41
CA SER A 253 12.09 16.54 -17.15
C SER A 253 12.52 16.71 -18.62
N GLY A 254 12.23 17.87 -19.22
CA GLY A 254 12.63 18.19 -20.60
C GLY A 254 14.15 18.36 -20.77
N GLU A 255 14.87 18.79 -19.74
CA GLU A 255 16.34 18.91 -19.79
C GLU A 255 17.02 17.53 -19.76
N PHE A 256 16.42 16.55 -19.10
CA PHE A 256 16.94 15.17 -19.03
C PHE A 256 16.76 14.40 -20.35
N GLU A 257 15.60 14.53 -21.01
CA GLU A 257 15.40 13.94 -22.35
C GLU A 257 16.25 14.63 -23.42
N ASN A 258 16.45 15.95 -23.32
CA ASN A 258 17.35 16.68 -24.22
C ASN A 258 18.84 16.28 -24.02
N SER A 259 19.26 15.97 -22.79
CA SER A 259 20.61 15.41 -22.53
C SER A 259 20.79 13.99 -23.06
N LEU A 260 19.73 13.17 -23.11
CA LEU A 260 19.81 11.82 -23.68
C LEU A 260 19.84 11.83 -25.22
N ASN A 261 19.21 12.81 -25.85
CA ASN A 261 19.14 12.93 -27.31
C ASN A 261 20.32 13.71 -27.91
N SER A 262 21.09 14.44 -27.09
CA SER A 262 22.26 15.21 -27.52
C SER A 262 23.55 14.38 -27.47
N VAL A 263 23.70 13.57 -28.51
CA VAL A 263 24.97 13.16 -29.18
C VAL A 263 25.98 12.31 -28.39
N ASP A 264 26.27 11.18 -29.05
CA ASP A 264 27.49 10.38 -29.07
C ASP A 264 27.52 9.04 -28.33
N ASN A 265 28.01 8.06 -29.09
CA ASN A 265 27.73 6.64 -29.05
C ASN A 265 28.49 5.88 -27.95
N SER A 266 28.47 6.38 -26.71
CA SER A 266 29.05 5.67 -25.57
C SER A 266 27.95 5.09 -24.68
N LEU A 267 28.11 3.81 -24.32
CA LEU A 267 27.28 3.08 -23.37
C LEU A 267 27.36 3.73 -21.97
N ILE A 268 26.69 4.86 -21.79
CA ILE A 268 26.61 5.53 -20.48
C ILE A 268 25.61 4.74 -19.64
N HIS A 269 26.11 4.12 -18.59
CA HIS A 269 25.29 3.36 -17.65
C HIS A 269 24.23 4.29 -17.03
N PRO A 270 22.97 3.86 -16.84
CA PRO A 270 21.90 4.70 -16.28
C PRO A 270 22.15 5.19 -14.83
N LEU A 271 23.24 4.74 -14.20
CA LEU A 271 23.72 5.20 -12.89
C LEU A 271 25.08 5.92 -12.96
N SER A 272 25.56 6.31 -14.15
CA SER A 272 26.78 7.09 -14.28
C SER A 272 26.57 8.45 -13.63
N PRO A 273 27.43 8.91 -12.71
CA PRO A 273 27.37 10.28 -12.21
C PRO A 273 27.67 11.20 -13.39
N GLN A 274 26.65 11.85 -13.95
CA GLN A 274 26.86 12.97 -14.85
C GLN A 274 27.25 14.16 -13.98
N GLU A 275 28.42 14.74 -14.23
CA GLU A 275 28.83 16.01 -13.63
C GLU A 275 27.88 17.12 -14.12
N TYR A 276 26.74 17.26 -13.44
CA TYR A 276 25.88 18.41 -13.65
C TYR A 276 26.58 19.61 -12.98
N ASN A 277 27.21 20.45 -13.79
CA ASN A 277 27.71 21.75 -13.39
C ASN A 277 26.51 22.62 -12.96
N LYS A 278 26.10 22.47 -11.70
CA LYS A 278 25.09 23.31 -11.08
C LYS A 278 25.74 24.67 -10.84
N SER A 279 25.44 25.65 -11.71
CA SER A 279 25.68 27.05 -11.38
C SER A 279 25.10 27.34 -10.00
N LEU A 280 25.99 27.68 -9.07
CA LEU A 280 25.68 28.15 -7.72
C LEU A 280 24.92 29.47 -7.79
N ASN A 281 23.63 29.40 -8.08
CA ASN A 281 22.64 30.40 -7.69
C ASN A 281 21.43 29.65 -7.14
N GLY A 282 21.67 28.94 -6.03
CA GLY A 282 20.62 28.35 -5.22
C GLY A 282 19.96 29.45 -4.41
N GLU A 283 18.91 30.07 -4.94
CA GLU A 283 17.86 30.60 -4.07
C GLU A 283 17.42 29.42 -3.19
N SER A 284 17.79 29.48 -1.91
CA SER A 284 17.36 28.51 -0.91
C SER A 284 15.85 28.67 -0.77
N LYS A 285 15.08 27.93 -1.57
CA LYS A 285 13.67 27.70 -1.28
C LYS A 285 13.65 27.12 0.13
N THR A 286 13.25 27.93 1.10
CA THR A 286 13.02 27.49 2.46
C THR A 286 12.03 26.33 2.40
N HIS A 287 12.54 25.10 2.58
CA HIS A 287 11.69 23.92 2.62
C HIS A 287 10.89 24.03 3.92
N ILE A 288 9.70 24.61 3.87
CA ILE A 288 8.80 24.68 5.02
C ILE A 288 8.41 23.24 5.34
N GLN A 289 9.06 22.67 6.36
CA GLN A 289 8.75 21.34 6.87
C GLN A 289 7.29 21.36 7.35
N LYS A 290 6.46 20.50 6.77
CA LYS A 290 5.06 20.41 7.19
C LYS A 290 5.01 19.78 8.57
N ILE A 291 4.26 20.42 9.46
CA ILE A 291 3.93 19.87 10.77
C ILE A 291 2.71 18.98 10.60
N TYR A 292 2.81 17.74 11.06
CA TYR A 292 1.76 16.74 10.97
C TYR A 292 1.13 16.45 12.34
N GLY A 293 -0.14 16.08 12.34
CA GLY A 293 -0.82 15.61 13.56
C GLY A 293 -1.11 16.68 14.60
N ALA A 294 -0.99 17.97 14.27
CA ALA A 294 -1.00 19.04 15.28
C ALA A 294 -2.30 19.12 16.12
N TYR A 295 -3.41 18.54 15.66
CA TYR A 295 -4.68 18.52 16.39
C TYR A 295 -4.92 17.19 17.13
N LEU A 296 -3.94 16.29 17.14
CA LEU A 296 -4.02 14.98 17.79
C LEU A 296 -3.36 15.00 19.17
N ASP A 297 -4.00 14.34 20.14
CA ASP A 297 -3.40 14.05 21.45
C ASP A 297 -3.19 12.54 21.67
N GLU A 298 -2.79 12.18 22.89
CA GLU A 298 -2.59 10.79 23.28
C GLU A 298 -3.87 9.94 23.17
N ASN A 299 -5.04 10.53 23.42
CA ASN A 299 -6.31 9.83 23.29
C ASN A 299 -6.60 9.52 21.81
N ASP A 300 -6.34 10.46 20.90
CA ASP A 300 -6.46 10.22 19.47
C ASP A 300 -5.49 9.12 19.00
N HIS A 301 -4.23 9.14 19.46
CA HIS A 301 -3.25 8.09 19.16
C HIS A 301 -3.70 6.71 19.65
N ASN A 302 -4.30 6.63 20.84
CA ASN A 302 -4.86 5.39 21.35
C ASN A 302 -6.05 4.92 20.51
N ASN A 303 -6.96 5.82 20.13
CA ASN A 303 -8.10 5.48 19.26
C ASN A 303 -7.63 4.95 17.89
N ILE A 304 -6.59 5.55 17.28
CA ILE A 304 -6.03 5.07 16.01
C ILE A 304 -5.39 3.69 16.19
N ARG A 305 -4.65 3.48 17.28
CA ARG A 305 -4.04 2.17 17.58
C ARG A 305 -5.11 1.09 17.79
N ASP A 306 -6.19 1.42 18.48
CA ASP A 306 -7.29 0.50 18.75
C ASP A 306 -8.07 0.17 17.47
N LEU A 307 -8.30 1.16 16.60
CA LEU A 307 -8.83 0.93 15.25
C LEU A 307 -7.95 -0.07 14.49
N THR A 308 -6.64 0.19 14.39
CA THR A 308 -5.74 -0.68 13.61
C THR A 308 -5.67 -2.08 14.21
N LYS A 309 -5.57 -2.22 15.54
CA LYS A 309 -5.61 -3.52 16.21
C LYS A 309 -6.93 -4.26 15.96
N HIS A 310 -8.05 -3.56 16.04
CA HIS A 310 -9.37 -4.14 15.80
C HIS A 310 -9.50 -4.62 14.36
N PHE A 311 -9.18 -3.76 13.38
CA PHE A 311 -9.19 -4.11 11.96
C PHE A 311 -8.37 -5.37 11.69
N VAL A 312 -7.15 -5.43 12.23
CA VAL A 312 -6.27 -6.57 11.93
C VAL A 312 -6.76 -7.84 12.60
N SER A 313 -6.96 -7.81 13.92
CA SER A 313 -7.32 -9.01 14.69
C SER A 313 -8.73 -9.54 14.39
N ARG A 314 -9.69 -8.66 14.08
CA ARG A 314 -11.10 -9.05 13.89
C ARG A 314 -11.51 -9.21 12.43
N SER A 315 -10.78 -8.61 11.49
CA SER A 315 -11.15 -8.60 10.08
C SER A 315 -10.05 -9.13 9.16
N LEU A 316 -8.86 -8.52 9.19
CA LEU A 316 -7.80 -8.87 8.23
C LEU A 316 -7.27 -10.29 8.40
N ILE A 317 -6.95 -10.70 9.63
CA ILE A 317 -6.40 -12.03 9.89
C ILE A 317 -7.40 -13.13 9.56
N PRO A 318 -8.66 -13.08 10.05
CA PRO A 318 -9.66 -14.08 9.65
C PRO A 318 -9.89 -14.14 8.13
N TYR A 319 -9.84 -12.99 7.46
CA TYR A 319 -9.94 -12.94 6.01
C TYR A 319 -8.75 -13.63 5.32
N ILE A 320 -7.52 -13.33 5.74
CA ILE A 320 -6.31 -13.97 5.20
C ILE A 320 -6.34 -15.49 5.43
N GLU A 321 -6.70 -15.95 6.64
CA GLU A 321 -6.85 -17.37 6.96
C GLU A 321 -7.86 -18.05 6.03
N SER A 322 -9.03 -17.43 5.80
CA SER A 322 -10.05 -17.92 4.88
C SER A 322 -9.55 -17.99 3.43
N GLN A 323 -8.80 -16.98 2.98
CA GLN A 323 -8.20 -16.99 1.64
C GLN A 323 -7.15 -18.09 1.49
N ILE A 324 -6.27 -18.28 2.49
CA ILE A 324 -5.27 -19.35 2.50
C ILE A 324 -5.95 -20.72 2.41
N GLN A 325 -7.01 -20.94 3.19
CA GLN A 325 -7.79 -22.18 3.16
C GLN A 325 -8.41 -22.43 1.78
N SER A 326 -9.07 -21.42 1.20
CA SER A 326 -9.70 -21.50 -0.13
C SER A 326 -8.67 -21.79 -1.25
N LEU A 327 -7.50 -21.16 -1.19
CA LEU A 327 -6.41 -21.41 -2.13
C LEU A 327 -5.86 -22.83 -1.99
N ASN A 328 -5.68 -23.31 -0.76
CA ASN A 328 -5.21 -24.67 -0.50
C ASN A 328 -6.20 -25.73 -1.01
N GLU A 329 -7.49 -25.53 -0.79
CA GLU A 329 -8.55 -26.39 -1.33
C GLU A 329 -8.54 -26.37 -2.86
N SER A 330 -8.42 -25.19 -3.47
CA SER A 330 -8.36 -25.05 -4.93
C SER A 330 -7.18 -25.80 -5.55
N VAL A 331 -5.99 -25.76 -4.92
CA VAL A 331 -4.80 -26.48 -5.39
C VAL A 331 -4.95 -27.99 -5.16
N THR A 332 -5.48 -28.39 -4.01
CA THR A 332 -5.64 -29.81 -3.65
C THR A 332 -6.71 -30.49 -4.51
N ASN A 333 -7.83 -29.82 -4.75
CA ASN A 333 -8.93 -30.33 -5.58
C ASN A 333 -8.56 -30.39 -7.07
N LYS A 334 -7.71 -29.48 -7.56
CA LYS A 334 -7.18 -29.54 -8.95
C LYS A 334 -6.31 -30.78 -9.21
N LYS A 335 -5.65 -31.35 -8.19
CA LYS A 335 -4.89 -32.63 -8.32
C LYS A 335 -5.79 -33.85 -8.61
N GLY A 336 -7.12 -33.73 -8.47
CA GLY A 336 -8.08 -34.77 -8.86
C GLY A 336 -8.46 -34.76 -10.35
N VAL A 337 -8.39 -33.60 -11.03
CA VAL A 337 -8.87 -33.43 -12.41
C VAL A 337 -7.82 -33.82 -13.45
N SER A 338 -6.53 -33.85 -13.08
CA SER A 338 -5.44 -34.31 -13.95
C SER A 338 -5.48 -35.82 -14.28
N ARG A 339 -6.40 -36.60 -13.68
CA ARG A 339 -6.71 -37.97 -14.14
C ARG A 339 -7.72 -38.02 -15.30
N SER A 340 -8.33 -36.90 -15.69
CA SER A 340 -9.30 -36.81 -16.79
C SER A 340 -8.67 -36.37 -18.12
N LEU A 341 -7.42 -36.75 -18.40
CA LEU A 341 -6.79 -36.55 -19.73
C LEU A 341 -6.84 -37.81 -20.63
N LEU A 342 -7.57 -38.85 -20.23
CA LEU A 342 -7.76 -40.06 -21.05
C LEU A 342 -9.12 -40.14 -21.76
N SER A 343 -9.99 -39.14 -21.64
CA SER A 343 -11.27 -39.09 -22.33
C SER A 343 -11.20 -38.47 -23.74
N ALA A 344 -10.05 -37.94 -24.16
CA ALA A 344 -9.86 -37.31 -25.47
C ALA A 344 -9.35 -38.25 -26.59
N THR A 345 -8.87 -39.47 -26.29
CA THR A 345 -8.39 -40.41 -27.32
C THR A 345 -9.47 -41.37 -27.84
N LYS A 346 -10.66 -41.40 -27.24
CA LYS A 346 -11.75 -42.29 -27.71
C LYS A 346 -12.55 -41.73 -28.90
N ARG A 347 -12.26 -40.49 -29.34
CA ARG A 347 -12.95 -39.84 -30.48
C ARG A 347 -12.20 -39.95 -31.83
N TRP A 348 -11.01 -40.55 -31.88
CA TRP A 348 -10.22 -40.68 -33.12
C TRP A 348 -10.33 -42.06 -33.81
N PHE A 349 -10.98 -43.07 -33.21
CA PHE A 349 -11.07 -44.43 -33.80
C PHE A 349 -12.50 -44.94 -34.03
N SER A 350 -13.50 -44.06 -34.14
CA SER A 350 -14.85 -44.47 -34.58
C SER A 350 -14.99 -44.30 -36.09
N THR A 351 -14.47 -45.26 -36.85
CA THR A 351 -14.75 -45.42 -38.28
C THR A 351 -16.21 -45.82 -38.49
N ASN A 352 -17.03 -44.95 -39.08
CA ASN A 352 -18.30 -45.36 -39.70
C ASN A 352 -18.30 -44.94 -41.18
N LYS A 353 -18.40 -45.95 -42.04
CA LYS A 353 -18.61 -45.88 -43.50
C LYS A 353 -19.91 -45.12 -43.82
N PRO A 354 -19.96 -44.37 -44.94
CA PRO A 354 -21.21 -43.82 -45.44
C PRO A 354 -21.97 -44.88 -46.27
N THR A 355 -23.21 -45.17 -45.88
CA THR A 355 -24.20 -45.84 -46.74
C THR A 355 -25.30 -44.86 -47.13
N ALA A 356 -25.56 -44.83 -48.44
CA ALA A 356 -26.46 -44.02 -49.25
C ALA A 356 -27.79 -43.59 -48.61
N ALA A 357 -28.15 -42.32 -48.83
CA ALA A 357 -29.51 -41.82 -48.72
C ALA A 357 -30.19 -41.85 -50.11
N ALA A 358 -31.30 -42.57 -50.19
CA ALA A 358 -32.24 -42.53 -51.30
C ALA A 358 -33.09 -41.25 -51.23
N VAL A 359 -33.35 -40.66 -52.40
CA VAL A 359 -34.24 -39.51 -52.59
C VAL A 359 -35.62 -40.03 -53.04
N PRO A 360 -36.75 -39.59 -52.46
CA PRO A 360 -38.06 -39.80 -53.07
C PRO A 360 -38.46 -38.61 -53.95
N ALA A 361 -39.27 -38.93 -54.97
CA ALA A 361 -39.62 -38.08 -56.10
C ALA A 361 -40.80 -37.13 -55.87
N THR A 362 -40.76 -36.06 -56.68
CA THR A 362 -41.76 -35.03 -57.06
C THR A 362 -42.30 -34.09 -56.01
#